data_AF-A0A2M7IPK8-F1
#
_entry.id   AF-A0A2M7IPK8-F1
#
_cell.length_a   1.000
_cell.length_b   1.000
_cell.length_c   1.000
_cell.angle_alpha   90.00
_cell.angle_beta   90.00
_cell.angle_gamma   90.00
#
_symmetry.space_group_name_H-M   'P 1'
#
loop_
_entity.id
_entity.type
_entity.pdbx_description
1 polymer ?
#
loop_
_entity_poly.entity_id
_entity_poly.type
_entity_poly.pdbx_seq_one_letter_code
_entity_poly.pdbx_strand_id
1 'polypeptide(L)'
;MNSKKIIIYLIIGLTILFILLMLSRIITDKKINNITNNESASSTSVKKLFLGGKLSTDFSLHSIPIDKILDGGPGKDGIPALVDPTFTTLAEAEKWLPPHADGLLVTINQMTKFYPFNILVWHEVVNDTINNQPIVVTFCPLCGSAIVFDAQLDNKREYFGVSGKLYESNLLMYDKTTESLWSQIIGEAVVGTKTNTKLKIIPAQVISLAT
;
A
#
# COMPACT_ATOMS: atom_id res chain seq x y z
N MET A 1 -6.86 5.29 -77.35
CA MET A 1 -7.46 5.04 -76.02
C MET A 1 -8.40 6.19 -75.70
N ASN A 2 -9.68 5.93 -75.39
CA ASN A 2 -10.75 6.95 -75.40
C ASN A 2 -10.68 7.86 -74.17
N SER A 3 -10.45 9.18 -74.36
CA SER A 3 -10.24 10.19 -73.31
C SER A 3 -11.30 10.17 -72.19
N LYS A 4 -12.55 9.85 -72.52
CA LYS A 4 -13.64 9.71 -71.54
C LYS A 4 -13.41 8.59 -70.51
N LYS A 5 -12.75 7.49 -70.87
CA LYS A 5 -12.45 6.38 -69.94
C LYS A 5 -11.38 6.78 -68.91
N ILE A 6 -10.38 7.57 -69.32
CA ILE A 6 -9.31 8.04 -68.43
C ILE A 6 -9.86 8.94 -67.33
N ILE A 7 -10.78 9.85 -67.69
CA ILE A 7 -11.45 10.75 -66.74
C ILE A 7 -12.27 9.94 -65.71
N ILE A 8 -12.97 8.90 -66.14
CA ILE A 8 -13.76 8.03 -65.25
C ILE A 8 -12.85 7.31 -64.23
N TYR A 9 -11.72 6.74 -64.67
CA TYR A 9 -10.77 6.08 -63.75
C TYR A 9 -10.13 7.06 -62.78
N LEU A 10 -9.85 8.30 -63.20
CA LEU A 10 -9.32 9.35 -62.32
C LEU A 10 -10.31 9.71 -61.20
N ILE A 11 -11.60 9.87 -61.55
CA ILE A 11 -12.67 10.18 -60.60
C ILE A 11 -12.85 9.02 -59.59
N ILE A 12 -12.86 7.77 -60.07
CA ILE A 12 -12.96 6.58 -59.21
C ILE A 12 -11.75 6.48 -58.27
N GLY A 13 -10.53 6.77 -58.76
CA GLY A 13 -9.33 6.79 -57.93
C GLY A 13 -9.40 7.85 -56.83
N LEU A 14 -9.88 9.06 -57.16
CA LEU A 14 -10.04 10.14 -56.19
C LEU A 14 -11.10 9.85 -55.13
N THR A 15 -12.23 9.24 -55.51
CA THR A 15 -13.29 8.89 -54.55
C THR A 15 -12.84 7.78 -53.60
N ILE A 16 -12.11 6.76 -54.09
CA ILE A 16 -11.54 5.71 -53.25
C ILE A 16 -10.52 6.30 -52.26
N LEU A 17 -9.63 7.17 -52.73
CA LEU A 17 -8.64 7.83 -51.87
C LEU A 17 -9.29 8.68 -50.77
N PHE A 18 -10.35 9.42 -51.11
CA PHE A 18 -11.10 10.21 -50.15
C PHE A 18 -11.78 9.36 -49.06
N ILE A 19 -12.37 8.23 -49.45
CA ILE A 19 -12.99 7.27 -48.52
C ILE A 19 -11.93 6.68 -47.57
N LEU A 20 -10.75 6.32 -48.08
CA LEU A 20 -9.63 5.82 -47.26
C LEU A 20 -9.16 6.84 -46.22
N LEU A 21 -9.05 8.12 -46.59
CA LEU A 21 -8.66 9.19 -45.68
C LEU A 21 -9.71 9.42 -44.58
N MET A 22 -11.00 9.36 -44.93
CA MET A 22 -12.09 9.48 -43.95
C MET A 22 -12.13 8.30 -42.97
N LEU A 23 -11.95 7.07 -43.45
CA LEU A 23 -11.85 5.88 -42.61
C LEU A 23 -10.67 5.96 -41.63
N SER A 24 -9.49 6.40 -42.12
CA SER A 24 -8.31 6.60 -41.27
C SER A 24 -8.57 7.61 -40.15
N ARG A 25 -9.31 8.68 -40.45
CA ARG A 25 -9.64 9.74 -39.48
C ARG A 25 -10.60 9.22 -38.40
N ILE A 26 -11.66 8.52 -38.82
CA ILE A 26 -12.64 7.90 -37.90
C ILE A 26 -11.97 6.89 -36.95
N ILE A 27 -11.04 6.08 -37.45
CA ILE A 27 -10.30 5.12 -36.60
C ILE A 27 -9.43 5.85 -35.57
N THR A 28 -8.78 6.94 -35.97
CA THR A 28 -7.93 7.76 -35.09
C THR A 28 -8.75 8.44 -34.00
N ASP A 29 -9.88 9.05 -34.37
CA ASP A 29 -10.77 9.73 -33.42
C ASP A 29 -11.38 8.75 -32.41
N LYS A 30 -11.77 7.54 -32.87
CA LYS A 30 -12.26 6.47 -31.98
C LYS A 30 -11.19 5.99 -31.01
N LYS A 31 -9.93 5.93 -31.44
CA LYS A 31 -8.79 5.55 -30.58
C LYS A 31 -8.51 6.62 -29.52
N ILE A 32 -8.55 7.90 -29.89
CA ILE A 32 -8.34 9.03 -28.96
C ILE A 32 -9.47 9.07 -27.92
N ASN A 33 -10.73 8.99 -28.34
CA ASN A 33 -11.87 9.04 -27.42
C ASN A 33 -11.87 7.87 -26.41
N ASN A 34 -11.41 6.68 -26.82
CA ASN A 34 -11.27 5.55 -25.90
C ASN A 34 -10.16 5.76 -24.85
N ILE A 35 -9.06 6.42 -25.22
CA ILE A 35 -7.97 6.75 -24.28
C ILE A 35 -8.43 7.81 -23.27
N THR A 36 -9.06 8.89 -23.74
CA THR A 36 -9.53 9.98 -22.86
C THR A 36 -10.62 9.51 -21.88
N ASN A 37 -11.52 8.64 -22.32
CA ASN A 37 -12.56 8.11 -21.44
C ASN A 37 -11.96 7.22 -20.34
N ASN A 38 -10.97 6.39 -20.65
CA ASN A 38 -10.29 5.57 -19.66
C ASN A 38 -9.46 6.37 -18.66
N GLU A 39 -8.77 7.43 -19.09
CA GLU A 39 -8.03 8.32 -18.19
C GLU A 39 -8.96 9.08 -17.25
N SER A 40 -10.09 9.61 -17.74
CA SER A 40 -11.06 10.36 -16.91
C SER A 40 -11.82 9.49 -15.89
N ALA A 41 -12.09 8.22 -16.24
CA ALA A 41 -12.77 7.28 -15.34
C ALA A 41 -11.81 6.75 -14.26
N SER A 42 -10.54 6.52 -14.62
CA SER A 42 -9.47 6.16 -13.69
C SER A 42 -9.18 7.31 -12.72
N SER A 43 -8.98 8.54 -13.23
CA SER A 43 -8.67 9.70 -12.40
C SER A 43 -9.77 10.01 -11.37
N THR A 44 -11.04 9.82 -11.75
CA THR A 44 -12.19 10.10 -10.87
C THR A 44 -12.35 9.03 -9.77
N SER A 45 -12.08 7.76 -10.10
CA SER A 45 -12.14 6.63 -9.17
C SER A 45 -10.97 6.65 -8.18
N VAL A 46 -9.76 6.94 -8.67
CA VAL A 46 -8.56 7.20 -7.86
C VAL A 46 -8.83 8.35 -6.90
N LYS A 47 -9.32 9.49 -7.39
CA LYS A 47 -9.65 10.64 -6.51
C LYS A 47 -10.66 10.25 -5.43
N LYS A 48 -11.70 9.47 -5.76
CA LYS A 48 -12.72 9.03 -4.80
C LYS A 48 -12.17 8.06 -3.74
N LEU A 49 -11.23 7.19 -4.09
CA LEU A 49 -10.55 6.27 -3.17
C LEU A 49 -9.70 7.02 -2.12
N PHE A 50 -9.05 8.12 -2.54
CA PHE A 50 -8.15 8.89 -1.67
C PHE A 50 -8.86 10.04 -0.93
N LEU A 51 -10.00 10.53 -1.42
CA LEU A 51 -10.80 11.57 -0.74
C LEU A 51 -11.61 11.05 0.45
N GLY A 52 -11.71 9.73 0.65
CA GLY A 52 -12.42 9.11 1.77
C GLY A 52 -11.61 9.02 3.08
N GLY A 53 -10.28 9.20 3.02
CA GLY A 53 -9.39 9.06 4.17
C GLY A 53 -8.55 10.32 4.42
N LYS A 54 -8.44 10.72 5.68
CA LYS A 54 -7.69 11.89 6.18
C LYS A 54 -6.15 11.77 6.06
N LEU A 55 -5.63 11.25 4.94
CA LEU A 55 -4.20 11.15 4.67
C LEU A 55 -3.70 12.41 3.96
N SER A 56 -2.69 13.04 4.51
CA SER A 56 -1.97 14.19 3.97
C SER A 56 -0.72 13.76 3.19
N THR A 57 -0.86 12.71 2.37
CA THR A 57 0.22 12.12 1.57
C THR A 57 0.31 12.76 0.18
N ASP A 58 1.53 12.97 -0.31
CA ASP A 58 1.75 13.32 -1.73
C ASP A 58 1.70 12.07 -2.62
N PHE A 59 0.53 11.81 -3.21
CA PHE A 59 0.30 10.65 -4.09
C PHE A 59 0.94 10.78 -5.47
N SER A 60 1.57 11.91 -5.81
CA SER A 60 2.34 12.04 -7.07
C SER A 60 3.70 11.35 -7.00
N LEU A 61 4.22 11.13 -5.79
CA LEU A 61 5.44 10.38 -5.52
C LEU A 61 5.06 8.95 -5.16
N HIS A 62 5.35 7.98 -6.02
CA HIS A 62 5.03 6.59 -5.77
C HIS A 62 5.92 5.63 -6.57
N SER A 63 6.16 4.44 -6.02
CA SER A 63 6.89 3.33 -6.67
C SER A 63 5.98 2.17 -7.07
N ILE A 64 4.70 2.21 -6.69
CA ILE A 64 3.67 1.23 -7.06
C ILE A 64 2.52 1.90 -7.83
N PRO A 65 1.72 1.15 -8.63
CA PRO A 65 0.57 1.72 -9.33
C PRO A 65 -0.53 2.16 -8.35
N ILE A 66 -0.84 3.47 -8.33
CA ILE A 66 -1.82 4.05 -7.39
C ILE A 66 -3.23 3.47 -7.58
N ASP A 67 -3.61 3.11 -8.81
CA ASP A 67 -4.89 2.49 -9.16
C ASP A 67 -5.05 1.06 -8.63
N LYS A 68 -3.95 0.45 -8.14
CA LYS A 68 -3.93 -0.89 -7.52
C LYS A 68 -4.00 -0.84 -6.00
N ILE A 69 -3.90 0.34 -5.41
CA ILE A 69 -4.13 0.52 -3.98
C ILE A 69 -5.63 0.39 -3.72
N LEU A 70 -6.00 -0.37 -2.70
CA LEU A 70 -7.39 -0.60 -2.30
C LEU A 70 -7.67 0.02 -0.94
N ASP A 71 -8.95 0.34 -0.69
CA ASP A 71 -9.42 0.70 0.63
C ASP A 71 -9.83 -0.55 1.40
N GLY A 72 -9.24 -0.75 2.58
CA GLY A 72 -9.56 -1.86 3.47
C GLY A 72 -10.83 -1.64 4.29
N GLY A 73 -11.36 -0.41 4.36
CA GLY A 73 -12.60 -0.07 5.05
C GLY A 73 -12.45 0.79 6.31
N PRO A 74 -11.56 0.47 7.27
CA PRO A 74 -11.42 1.23 8.52
C PRO A 74 -11.01 2.71 8.34
N GLY A 75 -10.37 3.04 7.21
CA GLY A 75 -9.73 4.34 7.01
C GLY A 75 -8.50 4.54 7.90
N LYS A 76 -7.90 5.73 7.83
CA LYS A 76 -6.72 6.10 8.62
C LYS A 76 -7.04 6.09 10.11
N ASP A 77 -6.22 5.39 10.89
CA ASP A 77 -6.35 5.20 12.34
C ASP A 77 -7.70 4.58 12.77
N GLY A 78 -8.50 4.04 11.86
CA GLY A 78 -9.71 3.27 12.20
C GLY A 78 -9.39 1.99 12.97
N ILE A 79 -8.15 1.50 12.82
CA ILE A 79 -7.50 0.52 13.67
C ILE A 79 -6.39 1.27 14.43
N PRO A 80 -6.53 1.51 15.74
CA PRO A 80 -5.60 2.35 16.47
C PRO A 80 -4.28 1.62 16.72
N ALA A 81 -3.18 2.17 16.23
CA ALA A 81 -1.85 1.66 16.56
C ALA A 81 -1.55 1.83 18.06
N LEU A 82 -0.86 0.85 18.65
CA LEU A 82 -0.34 0.97 20.01
C LEU A 82 0.93 1.82 20.01
N VAL A 83 1.08 2.64 21.05
CA VAL A 83 2.23 3.52 21.24
C VAL A 83 2.73 3.35 22.67
N ASP A 84 4.01 3.01 22.81
CA ASP A 84 4.70 2.79 24.08
C ASP A 84 3.88 1.90 25.04
N PRO A 85 3.55 0.65 24.63
CA PRO A 85 2.66 -0.21 25.39
C PRO A 85 3.30 -0.66 26.70
N THR A 86 2.45 -0.95 27.68
CA THR A 86 2.86 -1.62 28.92
C THR A 86 2.86 -3.13 28.72
N PHE A 87 3.76 -3.82 29.42
CA PHE A 87 3.88 -5.27 29.37
C PHE A 87 3.56 -5.88 30.73
N THR A 88 3.01 -7.09 30.70
CA THR A 88 2.81 -7.93 31.89
C THR A 88 3.77 -9.12 31.87
N THR A 89 3.85 -9.85 32.99
CA THR A 89 4.64 -11.08 33.06
C THR A 89 3.96 -12.22 32.31
N LEU A 90 4.74 -13.24 31.94
CA LEU A 90 4.20 -14.45 31.33
C LEU A 90 3.10 -15.10 32.19
N ALA A 91 3.34 -15.24 33.50
CA ALA A 91 2.39 -15.85 34.42
C ALA A 91 1.05 -15.07 34.56
N GLU A 92 1.07 -13.75 34.42
CA GLU A 92 -0.16 -12.95 34.37
C GLU A 92 -0.84 -13.02 33.00
N ALA A 93 -0.07 -13.12 31.92
CA ALA A 93 -0.60 -13.27 30.57
C ALA A 93 -1.34 -14.61 30.39
N GLU A 94 -0.81 -15.70 30.95
CA GLU A 94 -1.40 -17.04 30.93
C GLU A 94 -2.81 -17.12 31.56
N LYS A 95 -3.20 -16.15 32.40
CA LYS A 95 -4.54 -16.11 33.00
C LYS A 95 -5.64 -15.76 32.01
N TRP A 96 -5.31 -15.10 30.90
CA TRP A 96 -6.30 -14.61 29.92
C TRP A 96 -5.95 -14.98 28.48
N LEU A 97 -4.69 -15.29 28.17
CA LEU A 97 -4.31 -15.82 26.87
C LEU A 97 -4.90 -17.22 26.68
N PRO A 98 -5.38 -17.56 25.48
CA PRO A 98 -5.77 -18.92 25.19
C PRO A 98 -4.53 -19.84 25.24
N PRO A 99 -4.71 -21.13 25.55
CA PRO A 99 -3.64 -22.11 25.43
C PRO A 99 -3.04 -22.10 24.03
N HIS A 100 -1.70 -22.22 23.93
CA HIS A 100 -0.99 -22.20 22.65
C HIS A 100 -1.20 -20.92 21.83
N ALA A 101 -1.32 -19.76 22.49
CA ALA A 101 -1.44 -18.48 21.81
C ALA A 101 -0.24 -18.22 20.89
N ASP A 102 -0.52 -17.95 19.62
CA ASP A 102 0.48 -17.56 18.64
C ASP A 102 0.84 -16.07 18.77
N GLY A 103 2.09 -15.73 18.46
CA GLY A 103 2.53 -14.35 18.44
C GLY A 103 3.99 -14.19 18.06
N LEU A 104 4.48 -12.96 18.18
CA LEU A 104 5.86 -12.61 17.84
C LEU A 104 6.73 -12.56 19.07
N LEU A 105 7.81 -13.32 19.07
CA LEU A 105 8.89 -13.21 20.04
C LEU A 105 10.00 -12.33 19.44
N VAL A 106 10.30 -11.24 20.12
CA VAL A 106 11.34 -10.28 19.71
C VAL A 106 12.38 -10.20 20.82
N THR A 107 13.65 -10.42 20.47
CA THR A 107 14.76 -10.35 21.42
C THR A 107 15.80 -9.34 20.95
N ILE A 108 16.05 -8.31 21.76
CA ILE A 108 17.05 -7.26 21.48
C ILE A 108 17.88 -7.06 22.75
N ASN A 109 19.20 -7.24 22.65
CA ASN A 109 20.14 -7.06 23.77
C ASN A 109 19.68 -7.79 25.05
N GLN A 110 19.34 -9.08 24.93
CA GLN A 110 18.88 -9.97 26.02
C GLN A 110 17.52 -9.63 26.65
N MET A 111 16.83 -8.57 26.19
CA MET A 111 15.44 -8.33 26.54
C MET A 111 14.54 -8.99 25.50
N THR A 112 13.67 -9.87 25.97
CA THR A 112 12.70 -10.58 25.14
C THR A 112 11.30 -10.10 25.47
N LYS A 113 10.54 -9.74 24.44
CA LYS A 113 9.12 -9.39 24.54
C LYS A 113 8.31 -10.28 23.60
N PHE A 114 7.10 -10.62 24.03
CA PHE A 114 6.15 -11.40 23.23
C PHE A 114 4.94 -10.53 22.90
N TYR A 115 4.53 -10.53 21.62
CA TYR A 115 3.41 -9.77 21.09
C TYR A 115 2.36 -10.76 20.57
N PRO A 116 1.33 -11.10 21.35
CA PRO A 116 0.34 -12.11 20.97
C PRO A 116 -0.52 -11.62 19.80
N PHE A 117 -0.84 -12.50 18.85
CA PHE A 117 -1.77 -12.18 17.76
C PHE A 117 -3.16 -11.78 18.27
N ASN A 118 -3.56 -12.25 19.44
CA ASN A 118 -4.78 -11.82 20.14
C ASN A 118 -4.83 -10.31 20.42
N ILE A 119 -3.68 -9.64 20.49
CA ILE A 119 -3.58 -8.17 20.57
C ILE A 119 -3.29 -7.59 19.18
N LEU A 120 -2.34 -8.18 18.43
CA LEU A 120 -1.92 -7.63 17.14
C LEU A 120 -3.03 -7.58 16.09
N VAL A 121 -4.02 -8.49 16.13
CA VAL A 121 -5.22 -8.42 15.27
C VAL A 121 -6.01 -7.13 15.46
N TRP A 122 -6.05 -6.58 16.66
CA TRP A 122 -6.84 -5.38 16.98
C TRP A 122 -6.13 -4.07 16.70
N HIS A 123 -4.80 -4.12 16.58
CA HIS A 123 -3.97 -2.92 16.53
C HIS A 123 -3.10 -2.82 15.28
N GLU A 124 -2.74 -3.95 14.68
CA GLU A 124 -1.90 -4.14 13.48
C GLU A 124 -0.50 -3.52 13.52
N VAL A 125 -0.28 -2.45 14.28
CA VAL A 125 0.97 -1.70 14.43
C VAL A 125 1.18 -1.39 15.91
N VAL A 126 2.37 -1.70 16.41
CA VAL A 126 2.81 -1.40 17.78
C VAL A 126 4.15 -0.68 17.72
N ASN A 127 4.16 0.59 18.14
CA ASN A 127 5.36 1.40 18.27
C ASN A 127 5.93 1.20 19.68
N ASP A 128 7.00 0.45 19.82
CA ASP A 128 7.60 0.07 21.11
C ASP A 128 9.07 0.49 21.18
N THR A 129 9.67 0.34 22.36
CA THR A 129 11.09 0.48 22.60
C THR A 129 11.58 -0.73 23.40
N ILE A 130 12.64 -1.38 22.92
CA ILE A 130 13.34 -2.45 23.64
C ILE A 130 14.78 -2.01 23.86
N ASN A 131 15.23 -1.90 25.11
CA ASN A 131 16.59 -1.48 25.44
C ASN A 131 17.03 -0.18 24.72
N ASN A 132 16.18 0.85 24.74
CA ASN A 132 16.37 2.15 24.06
C ASN A 132 16.40 2.10 22.52
N GLN A 133 16.19 0.95 21.89
CA GLN A 133 16.02 0.84 20.44
C GLN A 133 14.53 0.99 20.06
N PRO A 134 14.14 2.01 19.30
CA PRO A 134 12.78 2.14 18.80
C PRO A 134 12.49 1.06 17.76
N ILE A 135 11.37 0.38 17.92
CA ILE A 135 10.92 -0.64 16.98
C ILE A 135 9.47 -0.40 16.60
N VAL A 136 9.09 -0.92 15.44
CA VAL A 136 7.69 -1.08 15.06
C VAL A 136 7.41 -2.54 14.79
N VAL A 137 6.51 -3.13 15.57
CA VAL A 137 5.98 -4.48 15.36
C VAL A 137 4.72 -4.33 14.51
N THR A 138 4.63 -5.09 13.44
CA THR A 138 3.53 -5.02 12.49
C THR A 138 2.90 -6.38 12.26
N PHE A 139 1.59 -6.41 12.04
CA PHE A 139 0.82 -7.60 11.72
C PHE A 139 -0.29 -7.24 10.73
N CYS A 140 -0.38 -7.99 9.64
CA CYS A 140 -1.47 -7.89 8.66
C CYS A 140 -2.39 -9.13 8.81
N PRO A 141 -3.59 -8.99 9.40
CA PRO A 141 -4.49 -10.11 9.64
C PRO A 141 -4.96 -10.79 8.35
N LEU A 142 -5.09 -10.03 7.26
CA LEU A 142 -5.56 -10.54 5.96
C LEU A 142 -4.56 -11.50 5.29
N CYS A 143 -3.27 -11.31 5.59
CA CYS A 143 -2.19 -12.01 4.91
C CYS A 143 -1.33 -12.85 5.86
N GLY A 144 -1.61 -12.82 7.17
CA GLY A 144 -0.90 -13.59 8.20
C GLY A 144 0.58 -13.21 8.35
N SER A 145 0.98 -12.05 7.82
CA SER A 145 2.37 -11.61 7.86
C SER A 145 2.65 -10.75 9.09
N ALA A 146 3.82 -10.95 9.68
CA ALA A 146 4.20 -10.30 10.91
C ALA A 146 5.69 -9.98 10.89
N ILE A 147 6.02 -8.70 10.98
CA ILE A 147 7.39 -8.21 10.77
C ILE A 147 7.71 -7.13 11.78
N VAL A 148 8.95 -7.13 12.25
CA VAL A 148 9.49 -6.11 13.13
C VAL A 148 10.54 -5.32 12.37
N PHE A 149 10.45 -4.00 12.47
CA PHE A 149 11.41 -3.10 11.88
C PHE A 149 12.06 -2.22 12.94
N ASP A 150 13.29 -1.81 12.68
CA ASP A 150 13.92 -0.68 13.33
C ASP A 150 13.16 0.59 12.93
N ALA A 151 12.61 1.28 13.91
CA ALA A 151 11.85 2.50 13.70
C ALA A 151 12.74 3.76 13.76
N GLN A 152 14.06 3.61 13.74
CA GLN A 152 14.98 4.74 13.63
C GLN A 152 15.28 5.08 12.16
N LEU A 153 14.86 6.28 11.75
CA LEU A 153 15.16 6.88 10.45
C LEU A 153 15.92 8.19 10.67
N ASP A 154 17.05 8.37 9.99
CA ASP A 154 17.88 9.58 10.10
C ASP A 154 18.21 9.95 11.56
N ASN A 155 18.55 8.94 12.38
CA ASN A 155 18.81 9.06 13.83
C ASN A 155 17.63 9.57 14.67
N LYS A 156 16.40 9.57 14.13
CA LYS A 156 15.17 9.94 14.84
C LYS A 156 14.22 8.75 14.90
N ARG A 157 13.48 8.64 16.01
CA ARG A 157 12.37 7.69 16.11
C ARG A 157 11.26 8.15 15.17
N GLU A 158 10.82 7.26 14.30
CA GLU A 158 9.60 7.38 13.52
C GLU A 158 8.47 6.62 14.22
N TYR A 159 7.25 7.13 14.11
CA TYR A 159 6.05 6.44 14.57
C TYR A 159 5.20 6.05 13.36
N PHE A 160 4.62 4.87 13.41
CA PHE A 160 3.77 4.34 12.35
C PHE A 160 2.33 4.19 12.82
N GLY A 161 1.39 4.33 11.89
CA GLY A 161 -0.03 4.05 12.10
C GLY A 161 -0.62 3.21 10.99
N VAL A 162 -1.88 2.81 11.16
CA VAL A 162 -2.65 2.04 10.18
C VAL A 162 -3.35 2.99 9.21
N SER A 163 -3.06 2.89 7.91
CA SER A 163 -3.63 3.80 6.92
C SER A 163 -5.03 3.39 6.45
N GLY A 164 -5.40 2.12 6.68
CA GLY A 164 -6.58 1.48 6.10
C GLY A 164 -6.46 1.21 4.59
N LYS A 165 -5.25 1.33 4.00
CA LYS A 165 -5.00 1.04 2.59
C LYS A 165 -4.27 -0.29 2.43
N LEU A 166 -4.54 -0.95 1.32
CA LEU A 166 -3.98 -2.24 0.97
C LEU A 166 -3.30 -2.17 -0.40
N TYR A 167 -2.20 -2.92 -0.57
CA TYR A 167 -1.61 -3.21 -1.86
C TYR A 167 -1.24 -4.69 -1.91
N GLU A 168 -1.66 -5.40 -2.98
CA GLU A 168 -1.53 -6.85 -3.07
C GLU A 168 -2.06 -7.58 -1.81
N SER A 169 -3.19 -7.11 -1.30
CA SER A 169 -3.84 -7.59 -0.06
C SER A 169 -3.01 -7.45 1.23
N ASN A 170 -1.85 -6.78 1.18
CA ASN A 170 -1.03 -6.46 2.34
C ASN A 170 -1.29 -5.03 2.83
N LEU A 171 -1.17 -4.84 4.15
CA LEU A 171 -1.29 -3.54 4.80
C LEU A 171 -0.27 -2.54 4.25
N LEU A 172 -0.74 -1.35 3.88
CA LEU A 172 0.10 -0.16 3.82
C LEU A 172 -0.01 0.57 5.16
N MET A 173 1.07 0.60 5.94
CA MET A 173 1.16 1.46 7.12
C MET A 173 1.48 2.90 6.68
N TYR A 174 1.41 3.88 7.57
CA TYR A 174 1.88 5.24 7.29
C TYR A 174 2.79 5.75 8.39
N ASP A 175 3.78 6.58 8.05
CA ASP A 175 4.60 7.27 9.06
C ASP A 175 3.93 8.56 9.53
N LYS A 176 4.06 8.89 10.82
CA LYS A 176 3.42 10.08 11.43
C LYS A 176 4.08 11.39 10.97
N THR A 177 5.35 11.37 10.55
CA THR A 177 6.09 12.58 10.18
C THR A 177 5.62 13.17 8.85
N THR A 178 5.43 12.32 7.84
CA THR A 178 5.15 12.74 6.45
C THR A 178 3.89 12.12 5.87
N GLU A 179 3.29 11.16 6.58
CA GLU A 179 2.18 10.35 6.10
C GLU A 179 2.48 9.63 4.79
N SER A 180 3.74 9.31 4.51
CA SER A 180 4.08 8.41 3.41
C SER A 180 3.53 7.01 3.72
N LEU A 181 3.10 6.28 2.69
CA LEU A 181 2.61 4.92 2.84
C LEU A 181 3.76 3.93 2.67
N TRP A 182 3.82 2.96 3.57
CA TRP A 182 4.87 1.95 3.63
C TRP A 182 4.28 0.57 3.49
N SER A 183 4.87 -0.26 2.65
CA SER A 183 4.54 -1.66 2.54
C SER A 183 4.94 -2.38 3.82
N GLN A 184 3.95 -2.97 4.53
CA GLN A 184 4.22 -3.69 5.76
C GLN A 184 5.08 -4.93 5.52
N ILE A 185 4.93 -5.62 4.38
CA ILE A 185 5.68 -6.85 4.09
C ILE A 185 7.17 -6.64 3.79
N ILE A 186 7.55 -5.53 3.14
CA ILE A 186 8.97 -5.28 2.80
C ILE A 186 9.61 -4.12 3.58
N GLY A 187 8.81 -3.34 4.31
CA GLY A 187 9.30 -2.19 5.08
C GLY A 187 9.77 -1.03 4.22
N GLU A 188 9.21 -0.85 3.02
CA GLU A 188 9.60 0.21 2.08
C GLU A 188 8.47 1.22 1.91
N ALA A 189 8.80 2.51 1.92
CA ALA A 189 7.88 3.57 1.56
C ALA A 189 7.58 3.50 0.05
N VAL A 190 6.32 3.35 -0.31
CA VAL A 190 5.86 3.13 -1.69
C VAL A 190 5.05 4.29 -2.25
N VAL A 191 4.57 5.19 -1.39
CA VAL A 191 3.85 6.42 -1.78
C VAL A 191 4.21 7.54 -0.81
N GLY A 192 4.34 8.78 -1.28
CA GLY A 192 4.65 9.96 -0.47
C GLY A 192 6.11 10.36 -0.51
N THR A 193 6.44 11.38 0.28
CA THR A 193 7.76 12.03 0.26
C THR A 193 8.93 11.11 0.63
N LYS A 194 8.68 10.03 1.38
CA LYS A 194 9.70 9.04 1.74
C LYS A 194 9.85 7.90 0.74
N THR A 195 9.15 7.90 -0.40
CA THR A 195 9.18 6.80 -1.39
C THR A 195 10.60 6.30 -1.69
N ASN A 196 10.79 4.97 -1.74
CA ASN A 196 12.06 4.22 -1.83
C ASN A 196 12.91 4.18 -0.56
N THR A 197 12.49 4.82 0.54
CA THR A 197 13.14 4.63 1.85
C THR A 197 12.79 3.27 2.42
N LYS A 198 13.78 2.58 3.02
CA LYS A 198 13.63 1.24 3.59
C LYS A 198 13.90 1.24 5.08
N LEU A 199 13.07 0.51 5.80
CA LEU A 199 13.30 0.15 7.19
C LEU A 199 14.21 -1.07 7.27
N LYS A 200 15.02 -1.11 8.33
CA LYS A 200 15.83 -2.29 8.63
C LYS A 200 14.97 -3.32 9.35
N ILE A 201 14.93 -4.55 8.85
CA ILE A 201 14.23 -5.66 9.54
C ILE A 201 14.99 -6.03 10.82
N ILE A 202 14.23 -6.21 11.90
CA ILE A 202 14.71 -6.80 13.16
C ILE A 202 14.26 -8.26 13.18
N PRO A 203 15.18 -9.22 13.40
CA PRO A 203 14.80 -10.62 13.53
C PRO A 203 13.79 -10.85 14.64
N ALA A 204 12.73 -11.57 14.31
CA ALA A 204 11.69 -12.01 15.23
C ALA A 204 11.25 -13.43 14.87
N GLN A 205 10.65 -14.14 15.84
CA GLN A 205 10.14 -15.49 15.63
C GLN A 205 8.63 -15.49 15.83
N VAL A 206 7.89 -16.10 14.90
CA VAL A 206 6.51 -16.48 15.16
C VAL A 206 6.54 -17.79 15.93
N ILE A 207 5.96 -17.80 17.13
CA ILE A 207 5.91 -18.97 18.00
C ILE A 207 4.50 -19.16 18.55
N SER A 208 4.18 -20.40 18.90
CA SER A 208 3.09 -20.70 19.82
C SER A 208 3.64 -20.74 21.23
N LEU A 209 3.08 -19.95 22.13
CA LEU A 209 3.47 -19.94 23.53
C LEU A 209 3.02 -21.27 24.17
N ALA A 210 3.97 -22.08 24.66
CA ALA A 210 3.65 -23.27 25.43
C ALA A 210 3.21 -22.86 26.83
N THR A 211 1.92 -22.53 26.95
CA THR A 211 1.21 -22.24 28.20
C THR A 211 0.57 -23.50 28.76
#